data_AF-A0A2M8DM54-F1
#
_entry.id   AF-A0A2M8DM54-F1
#
_cell.length_a   1.000
_cell.length_b   1.000
_cell.length_c   1.000
_cell.angle_alpha   90.00
_cell.angle_beta   90.00
_cell.angle_gamma   90.00
#
_symmetry.space_group_name_H-M   'P 1'
#
loop_
_entity.id
_entity.type
_entity.pdbx_description
1 polymer ?
#
loop_
_entity_poly.entity_id
_entity_poly.type
_entity_poly.pdbx_seq_one_letter_code
_entity_poly.pdbx_strand_id
1 'polypeptide(L)'
;MPITHVTAQDLKRVKQFIEKLRKWAVVFDPLTIETGPVERAEGDNEQIRVRHNQTAYRDVGWFIPQSDVCIAYYVKVVFSAGVVDETATASQLGKQTWVVFPKDYSPFIHFRATPNRIFQTPEEVLEFAEKEFIPWWTKKWQEKYGEKTVSKEAIINTTT
;
A
#
# COMPACT_ATOMS: atom_id res chain seq x y z
N MET A 1 -4.88 0.63 4.09
CA MET A 1 -4.95 1.27 5.41
C MET A 1 -6.40 1.58 5.65
N PRO A 2 -7.06 1.03 6.69
CA PRO A 2 -8.50 1.13 6.86
C PRO A 2 -8.98 2.56 7.17
N ILE A 3 -9.04 3.42 6.15
CA ILE A 3 -9.14 4.89 6.27
C ILE A 3 -10.46 5.35 6.89
N THR A 4 -11.53 4.58 6.72
CA THR A 4 -12.83 4.90 7.33
C THR A 4 -12.81 4.86 8.87
N HIS A 5 -11.73 4.36 9.50
CA HIS A 5 -11.62 4.18 10.95
C HIS A 5 -10.46 4.98 11.59
N VAL A 6 -9.74 5.79 10.81
CA VAL A 6 -8.55 6.51 11.30
C VAL A 6 -8.92 7.91 11.81
N THR A 7 -8.28 8.33 12.90
CA THR A 7 -8.40 9.70 13.42
C THR A 7 -7.48 10.67 12.68
N ALA A 8 -7.64 11.98 12.90
CA ALA A 8 -6.69 12.97 12.38
C ALA A 8 -5.24 12.72 12.84
N GLN A 9 -5.05 12.20 14.06
CA GLN A 9 -3.72 11.84 14.57
C GLN A 9 -3.15 10.61 13.86
N ASP A 10 -3.98 9.61 13.58
CA ASP A 10 -3.60 8.42 12.81
C ASP A 10 -3.23 8.81 11.37
N LEU A 11 -4.00 9.69 10.73
CA LEU A 11 -3.68 10.23 9.40
C LEU A 11 -2.34 10.96 9.39
N LYS A 12 -2.00 11.71 10.46
CA LYS A 12 -0.70 12.36 10.58
C LYS A 12 0.44 11.33 10.61
N ARG A 13 0.28 10.23 11.33
CA ARG A 13 1.26 9.13 11.36
C ARG A 13 1.44 8.48 9.98
N VAL A 14 0.33 8.21 9.29
CA VAL A 14 0.33 7.68 7.92
C VAL A 14 1.08 8.61 6.98
N LYS A 15 0.76 9.91 6.98
CA LYS A 15 1.44 10.90 6.13
C LYS A 15 2.93 10.97 6.43
N GLN A 16 3.32 10.98 7.70
CA GLN A 16 4.74 10.96 8.08
C GLN A 16 5.47 9.70 7.59
N PHE A 17 4.82 8.55 7.63
CA PHE A 17 5.38 7.31 7.08
C PHE A 17 5.54 7.40 5.56
N ILE A 18 4.52 7.84 4.84
CA ILE A 18 4.56 8.03 3.38
C ILE A 18 5.66 9.00 2.97
N GLU A 19 5.82 10.14 3.67
CA GLU A 19 6.91 11.10 3.38
C GLU A 19 8.30 10.48 3.58
N LYS A 20 8.46 9.57 4.54
CA LYS A 20 9.72 8.83 4.71
C LYS A 20 9.96 7.84 3.57
N LEU A 21 8.92 7.13 3.11
CA LEU A 21 8.99 6.23 1.95
C LEU A 21 9.39 6.97 0.67
N ARG A 22 8.86 8.19 0.47
CA ARG A 22 9.14 9.03 -0.71
C ARG A 22 10.59 9.43 -0.88
N LYS A 23 11.44 9.25 0.13
CA LYS A 23 12.89 9.55 0.02
C LYS A 23 13.63 8.58 -0.90
N TRP A 24 13.07 7.41 -1.17
CA TRP A 24 13.73 6.33 -1.90
C TRP A 24 12.82 5.61 -2.90
N ALA A 25 11.53 5.95 -2.91
CA ALA A 25 10.51 5.33 -3.74
C ALA A 25 9.51 6.36 -4.28
N VAL A 26 8.97 6.09 -5.46
CA VAL A 26 7.73 6.71 -5.93
C VAL A 26 6.59 6.05 -5.18
N VAL A 27 5.80 6.83 -4.45
CA VAL A 27 4.70 6.29 -3.63
C VAL A 27 3.34 6.68 -4.21
N PHE A 28 2.56 5.68 -4.61
CA PHE A 28 1.13 5.85 -4.86
C PHE A 28 0.39 5.85 -3.52
N ASP A 29 -0.13 7.02 -3.18
CA ASP A 29 -0.96 7.24 -2.00
C ASP A 29 -2.41 7.48 -2.43
N PRO A 30 -3.30 6.48 -2.35
CA PRO A 30 -4.67 6.61 -2.81
C PRO A 30 -5.48 7.68 -2.05
N LEU A 31 -5.03 8.08 -0.85
CA LEU A 31 -5.63 9.20 -0.09
C LEU A 31 -5.54 10.54 -0.83
N THR A 32 -4.55 10.70 -1.71
CA THR A 32 -4.37 11.95 -2.47
C THR A 32 -5.35 12.12 -3.62
N ILE A 33 -6.06 11.04 -3.99
CA ILE A 33 -6.94 10.98 -5.17
C ILE A 33 -8.39 10.70 -4.73
N GLU A 34 -8.74 10.97 -3.47
CA GLU A 34 -10.12 10.81 -3.00
C GLU A 34 -11.10 11.76 -3.69
N THR A 35 -12.19 11.20 -4.21
CA THR A 35 -13.25 11.90 -4.95
C THR A 35 -14.24 12.70 -4.06
N GLY A 36 -13.83 13.16 -2.88
CA GLY A 36 -14.66 13.95 -1.92
C GLY A 36 -15.80 13.15 -1.26
N PRO A 37 -16.40 13.54 -0.13
CA PRO A 37 -17.51 12.79 0.48
C PRO A 37 -18.74 12.77 -0.46
N VAL A 38 -19.43 11.62 -0.59
CA VAL A 38 -20.78 11.60 -1.17
C VAL A 38 -21.75 11.77 -0.02
N GLU A 39 -22.45 12.89 0.03
CA GLU A 39 -23.64 12.99 0.87
C GLU A 39 -24.65 11.98 0.35
N ARG A 40 -25.07 11.03 1.19
CA ARG A 40 -26.10 10.05 0.83
C ARG A 40 -27.45 10.78 0.72
N ALA A 41 -27.68 11.49 -0.38
CA ALA A 41 -29.00 11.94 -0.75
C ALA A 41 -29.80 10.73 -1.24
N GLU A 42 -31.03 10.57 -0.75
CA GLU A 42 -31.93 9.52 -1.22
C GLU A 42 -32.16 9.68 -2.74
N GLY A 43 -31.82 8.64 -3.51
CA GLY A 43 -31.98 8.61 -4.97
C GLY A 43 -30.69 8.51 -5.78
N ASP A 44 -29.51 8.71 -5.17
CA ASP A 44 -28.24 8.83 -5.91
C ASP A 44 -27.38 7.54 -5.97
N ASN A 45 -28.06 6.38 -6.05
CA ASN A 45 -27.41 5.07 -6.02
C ASN A 45 -26.42 4.84 -7.18
N GLU A 46 -26.65 5.49 -8.32
CA GLU A 46 -25.78 5.37 -9.48
C GLU A 46 -24.46 6.12 -9.30
N GLN A 47 -24.46 7.35 -8.78
CA GLN A 47 -23.22 8.09 -8.54
C GLN A 47 -22.36 7.41 -7.47
N ILE A 48 -22.98 6.89 -6.41
CA ILE A 48 -22.29 6.10 -5.38
C ILE A 48 -21.64 4.86 -6.01
N ARG A 49 -22.36 4.12 -6.86
CA ARG A 49 -21.85 2.94 -7.54
C ARG A 49 -20.69 3.27 -8.48
N VAL A 50 -20.83 4.29 -9.31
CA VAL A 50 -19.78 4.73 -10.23
C VAL A 50 -18.53 5.10 -9.43
N ARG A 51 -18.68 5.87 -8.35
CA ARG A 51 -17.56 6.26 -7.51
C ARG A 51 -16.85 5.08 -6.86
N HIS A 52 -17.60 4.16 -6.23
CA HIS A 52 -17.00 2.95 -5.64
C HIS A 52 -16.27 2.10 -6.68
N ASN A 53 -16.85 1.94 -7.87
CA ASN A 53 -16.20 1.22 -8.97
C ASN A 53 -14.92 1.92 -9.44
N GLN A 54 -14.91 3.25 -9.52
CA GLN A 54 -13.71 4.01 -9.88
C GLN A 54 -12.61 3.87 -8.83
N THR A 55 -12.93 3.97 -7.54
CA THR A 55 -11.97 3.74 -6.45
C THR A 55 -11.37 2.34 -6.56
N ALA A 56 -12.21 1.31 -6.64
CA ALA A 56 -11.75 -0.08 -6.72
C ALA A 56 -10.90 -0.34 -7.97
N TYR A 57 -11.33 0.15 -9.14
CA TYR A 57 -10.61 -0.06 -10.40
C TYR A 57 -9.28 0.71 -10.45
N ARG A 58 -9.22 1.93 -9.89
CA ARG A 58 -7.98 2.69 -9.77
C ARG A 58 -6.98 1.95 -8.88
N ASP A 59 -7.39 1.55 -7.70
CA ASP A 59 -6.48 0.98 -6.70
C ASP A 59 -6.01 -0.42 -7.15
N VAL A 60 -6.95 -1.29 -7.53
CA VAL A 60 -6.67 -2.67 -7.91
C VAL A 60 -6.21 -2.82 -9.36
N GLY A 61 -6.82 -2.07 -10.28
CA GLY A 61 -6.58 -2.18 -11.72
C GLY A 61 -5.42 -1.33 -12.22
N TRP A 62 -5.11 -0.20 -11.59
CA TRP A 62 -4.03 0.70 -12.05
C TRP A 62 -2.82 0.70 -11.12
N PHE A 63 -3.01 0.95 -9.81
CA PHE A 63 -1.86 1.15 -8.91
C PHE A 63 -1.13 -0.14 -8.57
N ILE A 64 -1.83 -1.20 -8.18
CA ILE A 64 -1.19 -2.47 -7.83
C ILE A 64 -0.41 -3.08 -9.01
N PRO A 65 -0.94 -3.14 -10.25
CA PRO A 65 -0.19 -3.73 -11.36
C PRO A 65 1.07 -2.95 -11.73
N GLN A 66 1.09 -1.64 -11.48
CA GLN A 66 2.23 -0.77 -11.73
C GLN A 66 3.23 -0.73 -10.58
N SER A 67 2.85 -1.15 -9.37
CA SER A 67 3.75 -1.14 -8.22
C SER A 67 4.68 -2.35 -8.19
N ASP A 68 5.82 -2.18 -7.55
CA ASP A 68 6.77 -3.24 -7.23
C ASP A 68 6.46 -3.83 -5.85
N VAL A 69 6.04 -2.95 -4.93
CA VAL A 69 5.69 -3.24 -3.55
C VAL A 69 4.26 -2.77 -3.27
N CYS A 70 3.53 -3.55 -2.48
CA CYS A 70 2.23 -3.19 -1.95
C CYS A 70 2.27 -3.25 -0.43
N ILE A 71 2.11 -2.11 0.25
CA ILE A 71 2.17 -2.01 1.71
C ILE A 71 0.75 -1.90 2.28
N ALA A 72 0.41 -2.83 3.17
CA ALA A 72 -0.80 -2.81 3.97
C ALA A 72 -0.51 -2.34 5.39
N TYR A 73 -0.73 -1.05 5.64
CA TYR A 73 -0.53 -0.46 6.95
C TYR A 73 -1.84 -0.40 7.76
N TYR A 74 -1.91 -1.23 8.80
CA TYR A 74 -3.01 -1.26 9.78
C TYR A 74 -2.67 -0.35 10.96
N VAL A 75 -2.94 0.95 10.84
CA VAL A 75 -2.78 1.90 11.96
C VAL A 75 -3.62 1.49 13.17
N LYS A 76 -4.79 0.90 12.91
CA LYS A 76 -5.66 0.23 13.87
C LYS A 76 -5.99 -1.16 13.35
N VAL A 77 -6.14 -2.11 14.28
CA VAL A 77 -6.55 -3.48 14.00
C VAL A 77 -8.06 -3.51 13.81
N VAL A 78 -8.49 -3.11 12.62
CA VAL A 78 -9.88 -3.16 12.17
C VAL A 78 -9.95 -3.86 10.82
N PHE A 79 -11.03 -4.59 10.60
CA PHE A 79 -11.27 -5.20 9.30
C PHE A 79 -11.60 -4.14 8.25
N SER A 80 -10.95 -4.20 7.09
CA SER A 80 -11.31 -3.44 5.89
C SER A 80 -11.30 -4.37 4.70
N ALA A 81 -12.44 -4.48 4.02
CA ALA A 81 -12.57 -5.28 2.81
C ALA A 81 -11.61 -4.78 1.71
N GLY A 82 -11.48 -3.46 1.55
CA GLY A 82 -10.54 -2.85 0.60
C GLY A 82 -9.11 -3.32 0.82
N VAL A 83 -8.59 -3.16 2.04
CA VAL A 83 -7.20 -3.56 2.36
C VAL A 83 -6.99 -5.03 2.08
N VAL A 84 -7.96 -5.87 2.45
CA VAL A 84 -7.87 -7.31 2.27
C VAL A 84 -7.81 -7.68 0.79
N ASP A 85 -8.69 -7.12 -0.03
CA ASP A 85 -8.77 -7.42 -1.47
C ASP A 85 -7.56 -6.87 -2.23
N GLU A 86 -7.12 -5.65 -1.91
CA GLU A 86 -5.92 -5.05 -2.50
C GLU A 86 -4.66 -5.87 -2.15
N THR A 87 -4.50 -6.22 -0.88
CA THR A 87 -3.34 -7.01 -0.44
C THR A 87 -3.34 -8.42 -1.05
N ALA A 88 -4.51 -9.04 -1.17
CA ALA A 88 -4.67 -10.34 -1.82
C ALA A 88 -4.34 -10.25 -3.32
N THR A 89 -4.83 -9.21 -4.01
CA THR A 89 -4.56 -8.99 -5.43
C THR A 89 -3.07 -8.77 -5.68
N ALA A 90 -2.40 -7.97 -4.86
CA ALA A 90 -0.96 -7.75 -4.96
C ALA A 90 -0.18 -9.07 -4.83
N SER A 91 -0.54 -9.90 -3.84
CA SER A 91 0.04 -11.23 -3.66
C SER A 91 -0.16 -12.13 -4.88
N GLN A 92 -1.39 -12.19 -5.41
CA GLN A 92 -1.74 -12.99 -6.59
C GLN A 92 -1.02 -12.54 -7.88
N LEU A 93 -0.77 -11.23 -8.02
CA LEU A 93 0.01 -10.67 -9.12
C LEU A 93 1.53 -10.81 -8.95
N GLY A 94 1.99 -11.49 -7.88
CA GLY A 94 3.41 -11.71 -7.61
C GLY A 94 4.16 -10.46 -7.15
N LYS A 95 3.44 -9.43 -6.69
CA LYS A 95 4.03 -8.20 -6.14
C LYS A 95 4.65 -8.47 -4.77
N GLN A 96 5.56 -7.60 -4.34
CA GLN A 96 6.10 -7.69 -2.97
C GLN A 96 5.08 -7.13 -1.99
N THR A 97 4.35 -8.00 -1.30
CA THR A 97 3.38 -7.57 -0.29
C THR A 97 4.03 -7.44 1.07
N TRP A 98 3.92 -6.26 1.68
CA TRP A 98 4.36 -5.97 3.05
C TRP A 98 3.17 -5.59 3.91
N VAL A 99 3.18 -6.01 5.17
CA VAL A 99 2.09 -5.73 6.11
C VAL A 99 2.67 -5.09 7.35
N VAL A 100 2.11 -3.98 7.79
CA VAL A 100 2.42 -3.35 9.08
C VAL A 100 1.22 -3.56 10.00
N PHE A 101 1.39 -4.39 11.01
CA PHE A 101 0.33 -4.84 11.91
C PHE A 101 0.80 -4.72 13.38
N PRO A 102 0.24 -3.79 14.18
CA PRO A 102 0.80 -3.41 15.48
C PRO A 102 0.52 -4.39 16.62
N LYS A 103 -0.05 -5.57 16.34
CA LYS A 103 -0.46 -6.59 17.32
C LYS A 103 -0.31 -7.99 16.72
N ASP A 104 -0.68 -9.01 17.50
CA ASP A 104 -0.88 -10.35 16.99
C ASP A 104 -1.85 -10.32 15.80
N TYR A 105 -1.45 -10.98 14.73
CA TYR A 105 -2.17 -11.00 13.48
C TYR A 105 -2.75 -12.37 13.19
N SER A 106 -3.83 -12.39 12.41
CA SER A 106 -4.48 -13.62 11.99
C SER A 106 -3.54 -14.49 11.14
N PRO A 107 -3.60 -15.84 11.24
CA PRO A 107 -2.86 -16.72 10.34
C PRO A 107 -3.13 -16.43 8.85
N PHE A 108 -4.26 -15.81 8.51
CA PHE A 108 -4.57 -15.40 7.14
C PHE A 108 -3.64 -14.34 6.57
N ILE A 109 -2.91 -13.60 7.40
CA ILE A 109 -1.90 -12.64 6.93
C ILE A 109 -0.72 -13.36 6.25
N HIS A 110 -0.39 -14.59 6.65
CA HIS A 110 0.69 -15.37 6.01
C HIS A 110 0.39 -15.77 4.56
N PHE A 111 -0.89 -15.84 4.17
CA PHE A 111 -1.26 -16.06 2.76
C PHE A 111 -1.13 -14.77 1.92
N ARG A 112 -1.00 -13.62 2.57
CA ARG A 112 -0.96 -12.30 1.93
C ARG A 112 0.45 -11.73 1.86
N ALA A 113 1.26 -11.93 2.91
CA ALA A 113 2.65 -11.50 2.96
C ALA A 113 3.53 -12.59 3.56
N THR A 114 4.78 -12.66 3.10
CA THR A 114 5.76 -13.60 3.67
C THR A 114 6.09 -13.22 5.12
N PRO A 115 6.42 -14.18 6.00
CA PRO A 115 6.67 -13.89 7.42
C PRO A 115 7.70 -12.79 7.68
N ASN A 116 8.76 -12.72 6.87
CA ASN A 116 9.80 -11.67 6.95
C ASN A 116 9.40 -10.31 6.37
N ARG A 117 8.13 -10.13 6.00
CA ARG A 117 7.56 -8.88 5.45
C ARG A 117 6.31 -8.45 6.22
N ILE A 118 6.16 -8.98 7.44
CA ILE A 118 5.14 -8.59 8.40
C ILE A 118 5.87 -7.87 9.52
N PHE A 119 5.59 -6.58 9.65
CA PHE A 119 6.25 -5.66 10.55
C PHE A 119 5.27 -5.18 11.61
N GLN A 120 5.76 -4.88 12.81
CA GLN A 120 4.92 -4.30 13.87
C GLN A 120 4.86 -2.78 13.77
N THR A 121 5.94 -2.16 13.29
CA THR A 121 6.08 -0.71 13.22
C THR A 121 6.43 -0.21 11.81
N PRO A 122 6.05 1.02 11.45
CA PRO A 122 6.52 1.67 10.21
C PRO A 122 8.04 1.79 10.14
N GLU A 123 8.70 1.96 11.29
CA GLU A 123 10.15 2.07 11.41
C GLU A 123 10.87 0.79 10.95
N GLU A 124 10.36 -0.39 11.32
CA GLU A 124 10.89 -1.67 10.83
C GLU A 124 10.81 -1.79 9.30
N VAL A 125 9.73 -1.28 8.70
CA VAL A 125 9.60 -1.26 7.23
C VAL A 125 10.71 -0.42 6.60
N LEU A 126 10.96 0.77 7.17
CA LEU A 126 11.97 1.69 6.65
C LEU A 126 13.36 1.10 6.78
N GLU A 127 13.67 0.47 7.92
CA GLU A 127 14.93 -0.20 8.14
C GLU A 127 15.15 -1.37 7.17
N PHE A 128 14.14 -2.23 7.02
CA PHE A 128 14.17 -3.32 6.03
C PHE A 128 14.33 -2.78 4.61
N ALA A 129 13.61 -1.71 4.28
CA ALA A 129 13.67 -1.12 2.96
C ALA A 129 15.07 -0.60 2.63
N GLU A 130 15.67 0.17 3.54
CA GLU A 130 16.97 0.80 3.35
C GLU A 130 18.11 -0.23 3.34
N LYS A 131 18.10 -1.21 4.26
CA LYS A 131 19.20 -2.16 4.43
C LYS A 131 19.14 -3.36 3.50
N GLU A 132 17.94 -3.82 3.16
CA GLU A 132 17.77 -5.09 2.44
C GLU A 132 17.11 -4.88 1.08
N PHE A 133 15.93 -4.26 1.04
CA PHE A 133 15.13 -4.19 -0.18
C PHE A 133 15.78 -3.32 -1.26
N ILE A 134 16.20 -2.10 -0.94
CA ILE A 134 16.74 -1.15 -1.92
C ILE A 134 18.04 -1.66 -2.55
N PRO A 135 19.02 -2.18 -1.78
CA PRO A 135 20.20 -2.81 -2.37
C PRO A 135 19.85 -3.98 -3.29
N TRP A 136 18.97 -4.88 -2.84
CA TRP A 136 18.53 -6.02 -3.65
C TRP A 136 17.82 -5.58 -4.93
N TRP A 137 16.90 -4.62 -4.82
CA TRP A 137 16.10 -4.10 -5.92
C TRP A 137 16.97 -3.43 -6.98
N THR A 138 17.89 -2.58 -6.52
CA THR A 138 18.85 -1.87 -7.39
C THR A 138 19.69 -2.88 -8.17
N LYS A 139 20.24 -3.90 -7.50
CA LYS A 139 21.00 -4.97 -8.16
C LYS A 139 20.17 -5.71 -9.20
N LYS A 140 18.95 -6.12 -8.84
CA LYS A 140 18.03 -6.83 -9.74
C LYS A 140 17.72 -6.01 -11.00
N TRP A 141 17.58 -4.68 -10.87
CA TRP A 141 17.35 -3.79 -12.00
C TRP A 141 18.59 -3.58 -12.86
N GLN A 142 19.77 -3.43 -12.24
CA GLN A 142 21.05 -3.35 -12.96
C GLN A 142 21.29 -4.61 -13.80
N GLU A 143 21.01 -5.80 -13.25
CA GLU A 143 21.12 -7.06 -13.97
C GLU A 143 20.16 -7.14 -15.17
N LYS A 144 18.94 -6.60 -15.03
CA LYS A 144 17.92 -6.67 -16.09
C LYS A 144 18.11 -5.61 -17.19
N TYR A 145 18.57 -4.41 -16.86
CA TYR A 145 18.58 -3.26 -17.78
C TYR A 145 19.93 -2.56 -17.94
N GLY A 146 21.00 -3.06 -17.30
CA GLY A 146 22.34 -2.49 -17.35
C GLY A 146 22.58 -1.31 -16.41
N GLU A 147 23.85 -1.06 -16.06
CA GLU A 147 24.28 -0.06 -15.05
C GLU A 147 23.92 1.40 -15.41
N LYS A 148 23.91 1.76 -16.71
CA LYS A 148 23.73 3.14 -17.18
C LYS A 148 22.29 3.65 -17.09
N THR A 149 21.34 2.80 -16.69
CA THR A 149 19.90 3.09 -16.79
C THR A 149 19.23 3.31 -15.41
N VAL A 150 19.95 3.09 -14.31
CA VAL A 150 19.34 2.94 -12.98
C VAL A 150 19.43 4.22 -12.16
N SER A 151 18.62 5.21 -12.54
CA SER A 151 18.05 6.17 -11.59
C SER A 151 16.55 5.88 -11.48
N LYS A 152 16.16 4.76 -10.88
CA LYS A 152 14.75 4.44 -10.70
C LYS A 152 14.47 4.00 -9.28
N GLU A 153 13.89 4.92 -8.55
CA GLU A 153 13.18 4.72 -7.29
C GLU A 153 12.17 3.57 -7.44
N ALA A 154 12.06 2.71 -6.42
CA ALA A 154 11.05 1.65 -6.41
C ALA A 154 9.63 2.27 -6.42
N ILE A 155 8.66 1.61 -7.04
CA ILE A 155 7.26 2.06 -6.98
C ILE A 155 6.53 1.31 -5.86
N ILE A 156 6.04 2.05 -4.87
CA ILE A 156 5.30 1.52 -3.73
C ILE A 156 3.86 1.97 -3.81
N ASN A 157 2.93 1.03 -3.71
CA ASN A 157 1.53 1.33 -3.46
C ASN A 157 1.22 1.16 -1.97
N THR A 158 0.64 2.18 -1.34
CA THR A 158 0.04 2.04 0.00
C THR A 158 -1.44 1.74 -0.14
N THR A 159 -1.88 0.57 0.31
CA THR A 159 -3.29 0.14 0.21
C THR A 159 -4.24 1.00 1.05
N THR A 160 -5.55 0.91 0.81
CA THR A 160 -6.66 1.57 1.55
C THR A 160 -7.69 0.60 2.10
#